data_AF-A0A850NWW6-F1
#
_entry.id   AF-A0A850NWW6-F1
#
_cell.length_a   1.000
_cell.length_b   1.000
_cell.length_c   1.000
_cell.angle_alpha   90.00
_cell.angle_beta   90.00
_cell.angle_gamma   90.00
#
_symmetry.space_group_name_H-M   'P 1'
#
loop_
_entity.id
_entity.type
_entity.pdbx_description
1 polymer ?
#
loop_
_entity_poly.entity_id
_entity_poly.type
_entity_poly.pdbx_seq_one_letter_code
_entity_poly.pdbx_strand_id
1 'polypeptide(L)'
;MTLHLIKLAVGADSIEAIAGFQARRGHARHGGPYLLTRNHPKRAADILAGAGSIYWVVAGVVQARQRIAGFVPDTREDGSDCTAVVLQGPLVAVAPRRMRAFQGWRYLS
;
A
#
# COMPACT_ATOMS: atom_id res chain seq x y z
N MET A 1 8.89 15.07 -10.13
CA MET A 1 9.17 13.65 -9.81
C MET A 1 7.93 13.06 -9.17
N THR A 2 7.51 11.87 -9.59
CA THR A 2 6.31 11.22 -9.03
C THR A 2 6.55 10.80 -7.59
N LEU A 3 5.58 11.08 -6.71
CA LEU A 3 5.64 10.66 -5.31
C LEU A 3 4.95 9.31 -5.12
N HIS A 4 5.63 8.40 -4.43
CA HIS A 4 5.16 7.05 -4.14
C HIS A 4 5.10 6.83 -2.62
N LEU A 5 4.50 5.71 -2.22
CA LEU A 5 4.60 5.16 -0.87
C LEU A 5 5.46 3.91 -0.88
N ILE A 6 6.11 3.61 0.23
CA ILE A 6 6.76 2.33 0.48
C ILE A 6 6.27 1.78 1.82
N LYS A 7 5.93 0.49 1.87
CA LYS A 7 5.34 -0.16 3.04
C LYS A 7 5.90 -1.55 3.25
N LEU A 8 6.15 -1.89 4.52
CA LEU A 8 6.47 -3.25 4.93
C LEU A 8 5.23 -4.14 4.83
N ALA A 9 5.34 -5.24 4.10
CA ALA A 9 4.31 -6.27 3.98
C ALA A 9 4.40 -7.24 5.17
N VAL A 10 4.04 -6.75 6.37
CA VAL A 10 4.07 -7.56 7.60
C VAL A 10 3.18 -8.79 7.44
N GLY A 11 3.74 -9.97 7.72
CA GLY A 11 3.03 -11.25 7.59
C GLY A 11 3.00 -11.81 6.16
N ALA A 12 3.56 -11.11 5.17
CA ALA A 12 3.75 -11.61 3.81
C ALA A 12 5.24 -11.85 3.54
N ASP A 13 5.58 -13.06 3.10
CA ASP A 13 6.92 -13.51 2.73
C ASP A 13 7.14 -13.56 1.21
N SER A 14 6.09 -13.33 0.42
CA SER A 14 6.07 -13.39 -1.04
C SER A 14 5.06 -12.40 -1.63
N ILE A 15 5.14 -12.15 -2.95
CA ILE A 15 4.17 -11.30 -3.67
C ILE A 15 2.80 -11.99 -3.68
N GLU A 16 2.80 -13.31 -3.82
CA GLU A 16 1.64 -14.19 -3.79
C GLU A 16 0.93 -14.12 -2.44
N ALA A 17 1.68 -14.08 -1.33
CA ALA A 17 1.11 -13.88 -0.01
C ALA A 17 0.37 -12.53 0.08
N ILE A 18 0.94 -11.45 -0.48
CA ILE A 18 0.25 -10.13 -0.54
C ILE A 18 -1.05 -10.26 -1.33
N ALA A 19 -1.02 -10.89 -2.50
CA ALA A 19 -2.22 -11.12 -3.31
C ALA A 19 -3.28 -11.91 -2.52
N GLY A 20 -2.87 -12.95 -1.80
CA GLY A 20 -3.75 -13.74 -0.93
C GLY A 20 -4.35 -12.92 0.22
N PHE A 21 -3.61 -11.98 0.81
CA PHE A 21 -4.18 -11.04 1.80
C PHE A 21 -5.22 -10.09 1.17
N GLN A 22 -4.96 -9.57 -0.03
CA GLN A 22 -5.90 -8.72 -0.75
C GLN A 22 -7.19 -9.48 -1.08
N ALA A 23 -7.06 -10.71 -1.59
CA ALA A 23 -8.20 -11.57 -1.94
C ALA A 23 -9.06 -11.91 -0.71
N ARG A 24 -8.44 -12.28 0.42
CA ARG A 24 -9.15 -12.60 1.68
C ARG A 24 -9.90 -11.40 2.26
N ARG A 25 -9.35 -10.20 2.13
CA ARG A 25 -10.02 -8.96 2.57
C ARG A 25 -11.20 -8.60 1.67
N GLY A 26 -11.17 -9.01 0.41
CA GLY A 26 -12.18 -8.70 -0.59
C GLY A 26 -12.16 -7.24 -1.02
N HIS A 27 -12.96 -6.93 -2.05
CA HIS A 27 -12.99 -5.61 -2.68
C HIS A 27 -14.31 -4.84 -2.41
N ALA A 28 -15.27 -5.47 -1.74
CA ALA A 28 -16.63 -4.94 -1.60
C ALA A 28 -16.69 -3.55 -0.96
N ARG A 29 -15.80 -3.26 0.00
CA ARG A 29 -15.81 -1.99 0.75
C ARG A 29 -15.38 -0.78 -0.09
N HIS A 30 -14.43 -0.96 -1.01
CA HIS A 30 -13.75 0.14 -1.71
C HIS A 30 -13.64 -0.06 -3.23
N GLY A 31 -14.34 -1.05 -3.79
CA GLY A 31 -14.35 -1.35 -5.23
C GLY A 31 -13.05 -1.97 -5.79
N GLY A 32 -12.04 -2.18 -4.94
CA GLY A 32 -10.75 -2.76 -5.32
C GLY A 32 -9.92 -3.18 -4.11
N PRO A 33 -8.69 -3.68 -4.32
CA PRO A 33 -7.78 -3.99 -3.22
C PRO A 33 -7.47 -2.74 -2.41
N TYR A 34 -7.38 -2.87 -1.10
CA TYR A 34 -7.09 -1.75 -0.22
C TYR A 34 -6.29 -2.19 1.01
N LEU A 35 -5.66 -1.22 1.65
CA LEU A 35 -5.06 -1.39 2.97
C LEU A 35 -5.48 -0.24 3.89
N LEU A 36 -5.53 -0.51 5.19
CA LEU A 36 -5.85 0.51 6.18
C LEU A 36 -4.57 1.07 6.81
N THR A 37 -4.44 2.39 6.82
CA THR A 37 -3.40 3.12 7.57
C THR A 37 -4.05 3.91 8.69
N ARG A 38 -3.41 3.98 9.86
CA ARG A 38 -3.92 4.83 10.95
C ARG A 38 -3.88 6.30 10.56
N ASN A 39 -2.76 6.73 9.99
CA ASN A 39 -2.55 8.12 9.62
C ASN A 39 -2.79 8.33 8.12
N HIS A 40 -3.45 9.43 7.79
CA HIS A 40 -3.63 9.91 6.42
C HIS A 40 -2.30 10.43 5.83
N PRO A 41 -1.93 10.08 4.59
CA PRO A 41 -0.75 10.66 3.95
C PRO A 41 -0.93 12.15 3.66
N LYS A 42 -0.17 13.01 4.36
CA LYS A 42 -0.18 14.47 4.17
C LYS A 42 0.01 14.94 2.72
N ARG A 43 0.69 14.14 1.89
CA ARG A 43 0.97 14.42 0.48
C ARG A 43 0.12 13.56 -0.47
N ALA A 44 -1.09 13.18 -0.05
CA ALA A 44 -2.01 12.38 -0.86
C ALA A 44 -2.28 13.01 -2.24
N ALA A 45 -2.48 14.33 -2.29
CA ALA A 45 -2.70 15.05 -3.55
C ALA A 45 -1.53 14.88 -4.53
N ASP A 46 -0.29 15.06 -4.06
CA ASP A 46 0.93 14.87 -4.87
C ASP A 46 1.04 13.43 -5.41
N ILE A 47 0.72 12.44 -4.58
CA ILE A 47 0.72 11.02 -4.97
C ILE A 47 -0.28 10.79 -6.08
N LEU A 48 -1.51 11.29 -5.94
CA LEU A 48 -2.57 11.07 -6.93
C LEU A 48 -2.27 11.81 -8.24
N ALA A 49 -1.86 13.07 -8.17
CA ALA A 49 -1.49 13.89 -9.32
C ALA A 49 -0.33 13.29 -10.13
N GLY A 50 0.68 12.73 -9.44
CA GLY A 50 1.85 12.12 -10.08
C GLY A 50 1.63 10.69 -10.58
N ALA A 51 0.42 10.14 -10.42
CA ALA A 51 0.15 8.73 -10.66
C ALA A 51 0.98 7.75 -9.80
N GLY A 52 1.13 8.08 -8.52
CA GLY A 52 1.90 7.34 -7.53
C GLY A 52 1.44 5.90 -7.30
N SER A 53 2.34 5.15 -6.66
CA SER A 53 2.17 3.72 -6.37
C SER A 53 2.62 3.45 -4.94
N ILE A 54 2.14 2.36 -4.36
CA ILE A 54 2.73 1.78 -3.15
C ILE A 54 3.72 0.70 -3.56
N TYR A 55 4.91 0.74 -2.96
CA TYR A 55 5.96 -0.27 -3.09
C TYR A 55 5.96 -1.16 -1.86
N TRP A 56 6.01 -2.46 -2.09
CA TRP A 56 5.92 -3.49 -1.07
C TRP A 56 7.31 -4.04 -0.74
N VAL A 57 7.65 -3.96 0.54
CA VAL A 57 8.85 -4.57 1.10
C VAL A 57 8.48 -5.91 1.71
N VAL A 58 9.05 -6.97 1.15
CA VAL A 58 8.84 -8.37 1.53
C VAL A 58 10.21 -8.92 1.94
N ALA A 59 10.30 -9.47 3.16
CA ALA A 59 11.55 -9.99 3.72
C ALA A 59 12.75 -9.02 3.60
N GLY A 60 12.53 -7.71 3.81
CA GLY A 60 13.59 -6.69 3.73
C GLY A 60 13.99 -6.26 2.32
N VAL A 61 13.24 -6.69 1.29
CA VAL A 61 13.50 -6.39 -0.11
C VAL A 61 12.25 -5.77 -0.75
N VAL A 62 12.40 -4.69 -1.50
CA VAL A 62 11.33 -4.16 -2.35
C VAL A 62 11.11 -5.13 -3.51
N GLN A 63 9.92 -5.70 -3.65
CA GLN A 63 9.66 -6.75 -4.65
C GLN A 63 8.47 -6.46 -5.57
N ALA A 64 7.49 -5.68 -5.12
CA ALA A 64 6.33 -5.35 -5.93
C ALA A 64 5.90 -3.90 -5.76
N ARG A 65 5.12 -3.40 -6.72
CA ARG A 65 4.38 -2.14 -6.62
C ARG A 65 2.92 -2.33 -7.02
N GLN A 66 2.06 -1.43 -6.58
CA GLN A 66 0.68 -1.34 -7.03
C GLN A 66 0.25 0.12 -7.11
N ARG A 67 -0.54 0.46 -8.14
CA ARG A 67 -1.02 1.83 -8.35
C ARG A 67 -1.96 2.25 -7.22
N ILE A 68 -1.83 3.48 -6.74
CA ILE A 68 -2.78 4.06 -5.77
C ILE A 68 -3.88 4.77 -6.54
N ALA A 69 -5.12 4.32 -6.35
CA ALA A 69 -6.32 4.94 -6.92
C ALA A 69 -6.84 6.10 -6.07
N GLY A 70 -6.72 6.00 -4.74
CA GLY A 70 -7.32 6.99 -3.86
C GLY A 70 -7.03 6.77 -2.39
N PHE A 71 -7.46 7.74 -1.59
CA PHE A 71 -7.42 7.69 -0.13
C PHE A 71 -8.82 8.04 0.38
N VAL A 72 -9.42 7.16 1.16
CA VAL A 72 -10.78 7.32 1.67
C VAL A 72 -10.75 7.25 3.20
N PRO A 73 -11.39 8.18 3.93
CA PRO A 73 -11.60 8.05 5.37
C PRO A 73 -12.30 6.74 5.67
N ASP A 74 -11.86 6.03 6.72
CA ASP A 74 -12.41 4.73 7.04
C ASP A 74 -12.31 4.43 8.54
N THR A 75 -13.03 3.42 9.02
CA THR A 75 -13.04 3.04 10.44
C THR A 75 -12.59 1.59 10.63
N ARG A 76 -11.73 1.35 11.62
CA ARG A 76 -11.26 0.01 11.99
C ARG A 76 -12.33 -0.75 12.78
N GLU A 77 -12.11 -2.05 12.97
CA GLU A 77 -12.99 -2.91 13.77
C GLU A 77 -13.09 -2.46 15.24
N ASP A 78 -12.05 -1.81 15.77
CA ASP A 78 -12.02 -1.23 17.11
C ASP A 78 -12.71 0.16 17.21
N GLY A 79 -13.33 0.64 16.12
CA GLY A 79 -13.99 1.94 16.06
C GLY A 79 -13.04 3.12 15.86
N SER A 80 -11.73 2.91 15.78
CA SER A 80 -10.77 4.00 15.58
C SER A 80 -10.72 4.48 14.12
N ASP A 81 -10.55 5.79 13.96
CA ASP A 81 -10.38 6.44 12.66
C ASP A 81 -9.13 5.94 11.96
N CYS A 82 -9.26 5.73 10.65
CA CYS A 82 -8.18 5.35 9.78
C CYS A 82 -8.40 5.88 8.36
N THR A 83 -7.48 5.55 7.46
CA THR A 83 -7.56 5.87 6.04
C THR A 83 -7.38 4.58 5.26
N ALA A 84 -8.32 4.30 4.36
CA ALA A 84 -8.15 3.28 3.34
C ALA A 84 -7.32 3.83 2.18
N VAL A 85 -6.19 3.19 1.88
CA VAL A 85 -5.46 3.41 0.63
C VAL A 85 -6.02 2.44 -0.39
N VAL A 86 -6.75 2.97 -1.37
CA VAL A 86 -7.38 2.19 -2.44
C VAL A 86 -6.35 1.96 -3.53
N LEU A 87 -6.20 0.71 -3.94
CA LEU A 87 -5.22 0.26 -4.91
C LEU A 87 -5.91 -0.15 -6.20
N GLN A 88 -5.18 -0.05 -7.31
CA GLN A 88 -5.68 -0.39 -8.64
C GLN A 88 -4.77 -1.39 -9.34
N GLY A 89 -5.41 -2.33 -10.04
CA GLY A 89 -4.74 -3.31 -10.89
C GLY A 89 -4.01 -4.41 -10.09
N PRO A 90 -3.26 -5.27 -10.80
CA PRO A 90 -2.49 -6.34 -10.17
C PRO A 90 -1.25 -5.79 -9.45
N LEU A 91 -0.66 -6.62 -8.58
CA LEU A 91 0.70 -6.42 -8.11
C LEU A 91 1.67 -6.55 -9.29
N VAL A 92 2.52 -5.54 -9.48
CA VAL A 92 3.53 -5.51 -10.52
C VAL A 92 4.89 -5.74 -9.87
N ALA A 93 5.57 -6.83 -10.25
CA ALA A 93 6.93 -7.10 -9.77
C ALA A 93 7.89 -5.97 -10.17
N VAL A 94 8.85 -5.67 -9.30
CA VAL A 94 9.88 -4.66 -9.56
C VAL A 94 11.28 -5.24 -9.33
N ALA A 95 12.30 -4.56 -9.86
CA ALA A 95 13.67 -4.93 -9.62
C ALA A 95 13.96 -5.00 -8.09
N PRO A 96 14.45 -6.14 -7.57
CA PRO A 96 14.70 -6.32 -6.15
C PRO A 96 15.68 -5.28 -5.60
N ARG A 97 15.30 -4.59 -4.53
CA ARG A 97 16.16 -3.63 -3.84
C ARG A 97 16.12 -3.84 -2.34
N ARG A 98 17.29 -4.05 -1.71
CA ARG A 98 17.38 -4.15 -0.25
C ARG A 98 16.87 -2.85 0.39
N MET A 99 16.07 -3.00 1.44
CA MET A 99 15.47 -1.89 2.18
C MET A 99 15.72 -2.08 3.67
N ARG A 100 16.24 -1.04 4.33
CA ARG A 100 16.42 -1.04 5.79
C ARG A 100 15.07 -1.16 6.47
N ALA A 101 15.03 -1.80 7.63
CA ALA A 101 13.81 -1.90 8.43
C ALA A 101 13.23 -0.51 8.75
N PHE A 102 11.91 -0.40 8.67
CA PHE A 102 11.15 0.77 9.10
C PHE A 102 9.76 0.35 9.55
N GLN A 103 9.12 1.21 10.33
CA GLN A 103 7.77 0.99 10.81
C GLN A 103 6.75 1.64 9.89
N GLY A 104 5.66 0.93 9.60
CA GLY A 104 4.52 1.48 8.87
C GLY A 104 4.79 1.71 7.38
N TRP A 105 4.62 2.95 6.92
CA TRP A 105 4.83 3.37 5.54
C TRP A 105 5.65 4.66 5.50
N ARG A 106 6.31 4.93 4.38
CA ARG A 106 7.09 6.15 4.12
C ARG A 106 6.82 6.69 2.72
N TYR A 107 7.14 7.95 2.50
CA TYR A 107 7.23 8.48 1.14
C TYR A 107 8.46 7.90 0.44
N LEU A 108 8.31 7.65 -0.85
CA LEU A 108 9.35 7.22 -1.76
C LEU A 108 9.29 8.15 -2.97
N SER A 109 10.34 8.94 -3.18
CA SER A 109 10.49 9.88 -4.30
C SER A 109 11.55 9.41 -5.28
#